data_AF-A0A1Y1WK69-F1
#
_entry.id   AF-A0A1Y1WK69-F1
#
_cell.length_a   1.000
_cell.length_b   1.000
_cell.length_c   1.000
_cell.angle_alpha   90.00
_cell.angle_beta   90.00
_cell.angle_gamma   90.00
#
_symmetry.space_group_name_H-M   'P 1'
#
loop_
_entity.id
_entity.type
_entity.pdbx_description
1 polymer ?
#
loop_
_entity_poly.entity_id
_entity_poly.type
_entity_poly.pdbx_seq_one_letter_code
_entity_poly.pdbx_strand_id
1 'polypeptide(L)'
;MSLSSQVAEHYQQLVDLPQAQWLCSYLGLPKLVDYWPAMLGLAVAFQLLRLSSNTMSSIVFGKKFDSLTARQQYDWGIRVVSQVHAIVVVIMSIPIFFNKVLLEDTLYGFDHYPACVYTIVCG
;
A
#
# COMPACT_ATOMS: atom_id res chain seq x y z
N MET A 1 25.16 0.79 14.05
CA MET A 1 23.78 1.28 13.95
C MET A 1 23.23 0.77 12.62
N SER A 2 22.33 -0.21 12.63
CA SER A 2 21.89 -0.89 11.41
C SER A 2 20.90 0.00 10.64
N LEU A 3 20.87 -0.10 9.31
CA LEU A 3 19.95 0.66 8.45
C LEU A 3 18.48 0.53 8.92
N SER A 4 18.12 -0.62 9.49
CA SER A 4 16.80 -0.90 10.06
C SER A 4 16.42 -0.02 11.25
N SER A 5 17.39 0.39 12.11
CA SER A 5 17.09 1.19 13.29
C SER A 5 16.84 2.66 12.93
N GLN A 6 17.58 3.19 11.95
CA GLN A 6 17.35 4.56 11.46
C GLN A 6 16.02 4.72 10.73
N VAL A 7 15.63 3.72 9.92
CA VAL A 7 14.33 3.74 9.22
C VAL A 7 13.19 3.66 10.22
N ALA A 8 13.32 2.83 11.27
CA ALA A 8 12.33 2.75 12.34
C ALA A 8 12.19 4.08 13.10
N GLU A 9 13.29 4.72 13.49
CA GLU A 9 13.26 6.03 14.15
C GLU A 9 12.60 7.11 13.28
N HIS A 10 12.90 7.14 11.98
CA HIS A 10 12.30 8.11 11.07
C HIS A 10 10.82 7.82 10.81
N TYR A 11 10.42 6.55 10.77
CA TYR A 11 9.01 6.17 10.70
C TYR A 11 8.25 6.61 11.95
N GLN A 12 8.82 6.39 13.14
CA GLN A 12 8.25 6.85 14.40
C GLN A 12 8.04 8.37 14.43
N GLN A 13 9.01 9.14 13.93
CA GLN A 13 8.90 10.61 13.82
C GLN A 13 7.73 11.05 12.93
N LEU A 14 7.43 10.30 11.87
CA LEU A 14 6.27 10.57 11.02
C LEU A 14 4.96 10.22 11.74
N VAL A 15 4.90 9.09 12.43
CA VAL A 15 3.73 8.69 13.23
C VAL A 15 3.39 9.75 14.31
N ASP A 16 4.41 10.35 14.92
CA ASP A 16 4.26 11.36 15.98
C ASP A 16 3.90 12.77 15.48
N LEU A 17 3.57 12.95 14.19
CA LEU A 17 3.15 14.24 13.67
C LEU A 17 1.82 14.69 14.31
N PRO A 18 1.78 15.87 14.96
CA PRO A 18 0.62 16.32 15.73
C PRO A 18 -0.63 16.53 14.85
N GLN A 19 -0.44 16.84 13.57
CA GLN A 19 -1.53 17.01 12.60
C GLN A 19 -2.23 15.69 12.28
N ALA A 20 -1.46 14.59 12.17
CA ALA A 20 -1.99 13.27 11.88
C ALA A 20 -2.72 12.68 13.10
N GLN A 21 -2.17 12.88 14.30
CA GLN A 21 -2.81 12.49 15.56
C GLN A 21 -4.14 13.23 15.75
N TRP A 22 -4.17 14.55 15.53
CA TRP A 22 -5.40 15.35 15.62
C TRP A 22 -6.49 14.87 14.67
N LEU A 23 -6.15 14.61 13.39
CA LEU A 23 -7.12 14.16 12.39
C LEU A 23 -7.70 12.78 12.74
N CYS A 24 -6.85 11.86 13.19
CA CYS A 24 -7.28 10.52 13.57
C CYS A 24 -8.13 10.52 14.84
N SER A 25 -7.79 11.36 15.83
CA SER A 25 -8.63 11.54 17.03
C SER A 25 -9.97 12.19 16.70
N TYR A 26 -10.01 13.15 15.77
CA TYR A 26 -11.25 13.78 15.30
C TYR A 26 -12.17 12.78 14.59
N LEU A 27 -11.61 11.89 13.78
CA LEU A 27 -12.35 10.86 13.05
C LEU A 27 -12.65 9.60 13.89
N GLY A 28 -12.21 9.55 15.15
CA GLY A 28 -12.42 8.40 16.04
C GLY A 28 -11.63 7.14 15.65
N LEU A 29 -10.48 7.31 14.97
CA LEU A 29 -9.66 6.23 14.41
C LEU A 29 -8.28 6.15 15.08
N PRO A 30 -8.17 5.85 16.39
CA PRO A 30 -6.91 5.90 17.13
C PRO A 30 -5.89 4.87 16.64
N LYS A 31 -6.33 3.77 16.03
CA LYS A 31 -5.46 2.72 15.48
C LYS A 31 -4.90 3.03 14.09
N LEU A 32 -5.41 4.07 13.42
CA LEU A 32 -4.97 4.45 12.07
C LEU A 32 -3.67 5.28 12.10
N VAL A 33 -3.39 5.94 13.23
CA VAL A 33 -2.19 6.77 13.42
C VAL A 33 -0.91 5.98 13.18
N ASP A 34 -0.87 4.71 13.56
CA ASP A 34 0.34 3.90 13.43
C ASP A 34 0.65 3.50 11.97
N TYR A 35 -0.32 3.62 11.06
CA TYR A 35 -0.24 3.11 9.68
C TYR A 35 -0.39 4.19 8.60
N TRP A 36 -0.74 5.43 8.97
CA TRP A 36 -0.95 6.51 8.00
C TRP A 36 0.29 6.82 7.13
N PRO A 37 1.55 6.80 7.63
CA PRO A 37 2.71 7.06 6.79
C PRO A 37 2.92 5.92 5.78
N ALA A 38 2.64 4.68 6.18
CA ALA A 38 2.70 3.53 5.29
C ALA A 38 1.62 3.61 4.19
N MET A 39 0.38 4.01 4.53
CA MET A 39 -0.66 4.25 3.52
C MET A 39 -0.24 5.30 2.49
N LEU A 40 0.29 6.44 2.95
CA LEU A 40 0.72 7.51 2.06
C LEU A 40 1.91 7.06 1.18
N GLY A 41 2.87 6.34 1.77
CA GLY A 41 4.00 5.77 1.05
C GLY A 41 3.56 4.81 -0.05
N LEU A 42 2.55 3.98 0.22
CA LEU A 42 1.98 3.04 -0.75
C LEU A 42 1.21 3.77 -1.86
N ALA A 43 0.41 4.78 -1.53
CA ALA A 43 -0.28 5.60 -2.52
C ALA A 43 0.72 6.26 -3.48
N VAL A 44 1.83 6.79 -2.95
CA VAL A 44 2.93 7.34 -3.77
C VAL A 44 3.59 6.24 -4.61
N ALA A 45 3.87 5.07 -4.02
CA ALA A 45 4.48 3.95 -4.73
C ALA A 45 3.61 3.45 -5.89
N PHE A 46 2.29 3.32 -5.71
CA PHE A 46 1.37 2.95 -6.79
C PHE A 46 1.25 4.04 -7.86
N GLN A 47 1.34 5.30 -7.47
CA GLN A 47 1.39 6.40 -8.43
C GLN A 47 2.69 6.38 -9.26
N LEU A 48 3.83 6.05 -8.66
CA LEU A 48 5.09 5.85 -9.38
C LEU A 48 5.02 4.61 -10.28
N LEU A 49 4.41 3.53 -9.79
CA LEU A 49 4.18 2.32 -10.58
C LEU A 49 3.34 2.63 -11.83
N ARG A 50 2.28 3.43 -11.69
CA ARG A 50 1.46 3.92 -12.81
C ARG A 50 2.28 4.67 -13.85
N LEU A 51 3.14 5.58 -13.40
CA LEU A 51 4.01 6.36 -14.30
C LEU A 51 4.99 5.45 -15.04
N SER A 52 5.62 4.51 -14.31
CA SER A 52 6.55 3.55 -14.89
C SER A 52 5.89 2.53 -15.82
N SER A 53 4.61 2.20 -15.59
CA SER A 53 3.83 1.26 -16.40
C SER A 53 3.78 1.68 -17.87
N ASN A 54 3.66 2.98 -18.16
CA ASN A 54 3.62 3.47 -19.53
C ASN A 54 4.97 3.29 -20.23
N THR A 55 6.07 3.60 -19.54
CA THR A 55 7.43 3.39 -20.06
C THR A 55 7.71 1.90 -20.28
N MET A 56 7.37 1.06 -19.31
CA MET A 56 7.57 -0.38 -19.40
C MET A 56 6.71 -1.02 -20.49
N SER A 57 5.47 -0.56 -20.65
CA SER A 57 4.56 -1.05 -21.70
C SER A 57 5.00 -0.59 -23.10
N SER A 58 5.54 0.62 -23.25
CA SER A 58 6.15 1.07 -24.51
C SER A 58 7.38 0.23 -24.86
N ILE A 59 8.20 -0.17 -23.88
CA ILE A 59 9.34 -1.06 -24.11
C ILE A 59 8.90 -2.48 -24.51
N VAL A 60 7.91 -3.05 -23.82
CA VAL A 60 7.48 -4.45 -24.01
C VAL A 60 6.61 -4.63 -25.25
N PHE A 61 5.67 -3.71 -25.49
CA PHE A 61 4.69 -3.80 -26.59
C PHE A 61 5.06 -2.92 -27.80
N GLY A 62 6.07 -2.06 -27.65
CA GLY A 62 6.63 -1.24 -28.72
C GLY A 62 5.60 -0.34 -29.40
N LYS A 63 5.72 -0.25 -30.73
CA LYS A 63 4.91 0.61 -31.60
C LYS A 63 3.39 0.39 -31.48
N LYS A 64 2.94 -0.79 -31.03
CA LYS A 64 1.51 -1.06 -30.82
C LYS A 64 0.95 -0.27 -29.64
N PHE A 65 1.73 -0.13 -28.57
CA PHE A 65 1.33 0.67 -27.41
C PHE A 65 1.45 2.17 -27.71
N ASP A 66 2.49 2.58 -28.43
CA ASP A 66 2.70 3.98 -28.80
C ASP A 66 1.63 4.50 -29.78
N SER A 67 0.96 3.61 -30.52
CA SER A 67 -0.18 3.95 -31.39
C SER A 67 -1.49 4.22 -30.64
N LEU A 68 -1.54 3.95 -29.33
CA LEU A 68 -2.74 4.19 -28.51
C LEU A 68 -2.89 5.67 -28.17
N THR A 69 -4.14 6.11 -28.01
CA THR A 69 -4.45 7.46 -27.52
C THR A 69 -3.99 7.63 -26.07
N ALA A 70 -3.70 8.86 -25.66
CA ALA A 70 -3.28 9.17 -24.28
C ALA A 70 -4.27 8.65 -23.22
N ARG A 71 -5.58 8.67 -23.51
CA ARG A 71 -6.62 8.10 -22.65
C ARG A 71 -6.50 6.58 -22.52
N GLN A 72 -6.29 5.87 -23.63
CA GLN A 72 -6.12 4.41 -23.61
C GLN A 72 -4.85 3.98 -22.89
N GLN A 73 -3.75 4.74 -23.03
CA GLN A 73 -2.51 4.50 -22.28
C GLN A 73 -2.73 4.71 -20.78
N TYR A 74 -3.49 5.74 -20.40
CA TYR A 74 -3.86 5.99 -19.01
C TYR A 74 -4.72 4.85 -18.44
N ASP A 75 -5.77 4.44 -19.15
CA ASP A 75 -6.65 3.32 -18.75
C ASP A 75 -5.89 1.98 -18.70
N TRP A 76 -4.84 1.83 -19.51
CA TRP A 76 -3.93 0.68 -19.44
C TRP A 76 -3.09 0.71 -18.16
N GLY A 77 -2.45 1.85 -17.87
CA GLY A 77 -1.66 2.02 -16.66
C GLY A 77 -2.45 1.73 -15.38
N ILE A 78 -3.72 2.19 -15.32
CA ILE A 78 -4.62 1.86 -14.20
C ILE A 78 -4.84 0.35 -14.07
N ARG A 79 -5.08 -0.35 -15.19
CA ARG A 79 -5.31 -1.80 -15.18
C ARG A 79 -4.08 -2.57 -14.74
N VAL A 80 -2.88 -2.15 -15.14
CA VAL A 80 -1.63 -2.77 -14.70
C VAL A 80 -1.45 -2.60 -13.20
N VAL A 81 -1.63 -1.37 -12.69
CA VAL A 81 -1.49 -1.07 -11.26
C VAL A 81 -2.50 -1.87 -10.43
N SER A 82 -3.76 -1.92 -10.85
CA SER A 82 -4.79 -2.67 -10.10
C SER A 82 -4.55 -4.19 -10.12
N GLN A 83 -4.03 -4.75 -11.20
CA GLN A 83 -3.64 -6.16 -11.25
C GLN A 83 -2.46 -6.46 -10.31
N VAL A 84 -1.43 -5.61 -10.32
CA VAL A 84 -0.28 -5.75 -9.42
C VAL A 84 -0.73 -5.64 -7.96
N HIS A 85 -1.55 -4.63 -7.64
CA HIS A 85 -2.14 -4.44 -6.31
C HIS A 85 -2.88 -5.69 -5.85
N ALA A 86 -3.78 -6.21 -6.69
CA ALA A 86 -4.56 -7.40 -6.37
C ALA A 86 -3.66 -8.63 -6.13
N ILE A 87 -2.63 -8.85 -6.95
CA ILE A 87 -1.68 -9.97 -6.78
C ILE A 87 -0.93 -9.84 -5.45
N VAL A 88 -0.41 -8.64 -5.14
CA VAL A 88 0.32 -8.39 -3.88
C VAL A 88 -0.58 -8.64 -2.68
N VAL A 89 -1.81 -8.11 -2.69
CA VAL A 89 -2.79 -8.31 -1.61
C VAL A 89 -3.11 -9.79 -1.43
N VAL A 90 -3.35 -10.54 -2.50
CA VAL A 90 -3.67 -11.97 -2.42
C VAL A 90 -2.52 -12.75 -1.82
N ILE A 91 -1.28 -12.52 -2.27
CA ILE A 91 -0.09 -13.20 -1.75
C ILE A 91 0.10 -12.88 -0.25
N MET A 92 0.01 -11.60 0.12
CA MET A 92 0.17 -11.15 1.50
C MET A 92 -0.98 -11.58 2.42
N SER A 93 -2.13 -11.93 1.86
CA SER A 93 -3.26 -12.44 2.64
C SER A 93 -3.10 -13.92 3.02
N ILE A 94 -2.28 -14.70 2.29
CA ILE A 94 -2.13 -16.15 2.54
C ILE A 94 -1.69 -16.44 4.00
N PRO A 95 -0.69 -15.77 4.58
CA PRO A 95 -0.25 -16.06 5.95
C PRO A 95 -1.29 -15.69 7.02
N ILE A 96 -2.25 -14.80 6.71
CA ILE A 96 -3.32 -14.41 7.64
C ILE A 96 -4.19 -15.61 8.00
N PHE A 97 -4.45 -16.52 7.05
CA PHE A 97 -5.26 -17.72 7.29
C PHE A 97 -4.63 -18.70 8.29
N PHE A 98 -3.33 -18.60 8.55
CA PHE A 98 -2.61 -19.45 9.50
C PHE A 98 -2.28 -18.73 10.81
N ASN A 99 -2.81 -17.51 10.99
CA ASN A 99 -2.54 -16.71 12.17
C ASN A 99 -3.35 -17.21 13.38
N LYS A 100 -2.64 -17.74 14.39
CA LYS A 100 -3.27 -18.31 15.59
C LYS A 100 -4.15 -17.31 16.34
N VAL A 101 -3.76 -16.04 16.40
CA VAL A 101 -4.54 -14.99 17.10
C VAL A 101 -5.90 -14.78 16.43
N LEU A 102 -5.93 -14.80 15.11
CA LEU A 102 -7.18 -14.65 14.35
C LEU A 102 -8.00 -15.95 14.28
N LEU A 103 -7.36 -17.11 14.46
CA LEU A 103 -8.05 -18.39 14.56
C LEU A 103 -8.74 -18.57 15.92
N GLU A 104 -8.16 -18.00 16.99
CA GLU A 104 -8.73 -18.03 18.34
C GLU A 104 -9.87 -17.02 18.52
N ASP A 105 -9.75 -15.83 17.92
CA ASP A 105 -10.81 -14.81 17.90
C ASP A 105 -10.97 -14.21 16.49
N THR A 106 -11.93 -14.73 15.74
CA THR A 106 -12.19 -14.29 14.36
C THR A 106 -12.85 -12.91 14.25
N LEU A 107 -13.37 -12.37 15.35
CA LEU A 107 -14.20 -11.15 15.36
C LEU A 107 -13.47 -9.94 15.96
N TYR A 108 -12.68 -10.15 17.00
CA TYR A 108 -11.89 -9.10 17.66
C TYR A 108 -10.38 -9.38 17.70
N GLY A 109 -9.94 -10.51 17.12
CA GLY A 109 -8.52 -10.83 16.99
C GLY A 109 -7.79 -9.74 16.23
N PHE A 110 -6.80 -9.13 16.88
CA PHE A 110 -5.96 -8.11 16.29
C PHE A 110 -4.51 -8.58 16.30
N ASP A 111 -3.91 -8.63 15.12
CA ASP A 111 -2.47 -8.85 14.98
C ASP A 111 -1.87 -7.80 14.02
N HIS A 112 -0.61 -7.49 14.23
CA HIS A 112 0.09 -6.44 13.50
C HIS A 112 0.24 -6.79 12.01
N TYR A 113 0.46 -8.06 11.68
CA TYR A 113 0.65 -8.48 10.29
C TYR A 113 -0.62 -8.26 9.43
N PRO A 114 -1.82 -8.76 9.80
CA PRO A 114 -3.06 -8.43 9.09
C PRO A 114 -3.35 -6.93 8.99
N ALA A 115 -3.03 -6.15 10.02
CA ALA A 115 -3.18 -4.69 9.98
C ALA A 115 -2.26 -4.04 8.93
N CYS A 116 -1.01 -4.51 8.80
CA CYS A 116 -0.11 -4.10 7.73
C CYS A 116 -0.63 -4.50 6.34
N VAL A 117 -1.16 -5.71 6.19
CA VAL A 117 -1.75 -6.15 4.91
C VAL A 117 -2.98 -5.31 4.56
N TYR A 118 -3.82 -4.99 5.55
CA TYR A 118 -4.97 -4.11 5.34
C TYR A 118 -4.56 -2.68 4.95
N THR A 119 -3.47 -2.18 5.52
CA THR A 119 -2.84 -0.91 5.11
C THR A 119 -2.45 -0.95 3.63
N ILE A 120 -1.93 -2.09 3.15
CA ILE A 120 -1.62 -2.30 1.73
C ILE A 120 -2.87 -2.33 0.86
N VAL A 121 -3.98 -2.91 1.35
CA VAL A 121 -5.25 -2.91 0.62
C VAL A 121 -5.79 -1.49 0.42
N CYS A 122 -5.67 -0.64 1.44
CA CYS A 122 -6.28 0.70 1.48
C CYS A 122 -5.41 1.83 0.92
N GLY A 123 -4.10 1.61 0.74
CA GLY A 123 -3.17 2.57 0.13
C GLY A 123 -3.22 2.54 -1.38
#